data_AF-A0A369QJ48-F1
#
_entry.id   AF-A0A369QJ48-F1
#
_cell.length_a   1.000
_cell.length_b   1.000
_cell.length_c   1.000
_cell.angle_alpha   90.00
_cell.angle_beta   90.00
_cell.angle_gamma   90.00
#
_symmetry.space_group_name_H-M   'P 1'
#
loop_
_entity.id
_entity.type
_entity.pdbx_description
1 polymer ?
#
loop_
_entity_poly.entity_id
_entity_poly.type
_entity_poly.pdbx_seq_one_letter_code
_entity_poly.pdbx_strand_id
1 'polypeptide(L)'
;MSETRIRMAQVLAEIDQYEIGGRLHTFSLNYIKTNGQKGFKERVRKSGNYSNHPTEGTKKESGNKFRINIKNNGLFMLVDNRTGQPFALKISLLTHYNGQRIRH
;
A
#
# COMPACT_ATOMS: atom_id res chain seq x y z
N MET A 1 7.25 -25.99 -10.24
CA MET A 1 6.50 -25.42 -9.10
C MET A 1 5.50 -24.43 -9.66
N SER A 2 4.20 -24.67 -9.47
CA SER A 2 3.14 -23.79 -9.98
C SER A 2 3.16 -22.47 -9.20
N GLU A 3 3.39 -21.36 -9.89
CA GLU A 3 3.32 -20.02 -9.29
C GLU A 3 1.88 -19.74 -8.83
N THR A 4 1.66 -19.56 -7.52
CA THR A 4 0.36 -19.20 -6.97
C THR A 4 -0.02 -17.79 -7.45
N ARG A 5 -1.18 -17.68 -8.10
CA ARG A 5 -1.68 -16.42 -8.66
C ARG A 5 -2.93 -15.97 -7.92
N ILE A 6 -3.02 -14.67 -7.66
CA ILE A 6 -4.18 -14.00 -7.06
C ILE A 6 -4.76 -12.98 -8.03
N ARG A 7 -6.09 -12.85 -8.09
CA ARG A 7 -6.71 -11.83 -8.94
C ARG A 7 -6.56 -10.45 -8.31
N MET A 8 -6.34 -9.42 -9.12
CA MET A 8 -6.27 -8.04 -8.62
C MET A 8 -7.48 -7.68 -7.76
N ALA A 9 -8.70 -8.05 -8.18
CA ALA A 9 -9.92 -7.80 -7.39
C ALA A 9 -9.87 -8.41 -5.97
N GLN A 10 -9.26 -9.58 -5.79
CA GLN A 10 -9.07 -10.19 -4.48
C GLN A 10 -8.06 -9.39 -3.65
N VAL A 11 -6.93 -8.99 -4.26
CA VAL A 11 -5.95 -8.11 -3.61
C VAL A 11 -6.58 -6.79 -3.17
N LEU A 12 -7.42 -6.18 -4.01
CA LEU A 12 -8.13 -4.95 -3.65
C LEU A 12 -9.04 -5.17 -2.43
N ALA A 13 -9.82 -6.27 -2.43
CA ALA A 13 -10.70 -6.60 -1.32
C ALA A 13 -9.93 -6.88 -0.02
N GLU A 14 -8.79 -7.56 -0.10
CA GLU A 14 -7.92 -7.82 1.06
C GLU A 14 -7.28 -6.54 1.59
N ILE A 15 -6.72 -5.68 0.72
CA ILE A 15 -6.13 -4.41 1.14
C ILE A 15 -7.19 -3.46 1.72
N ASP A 16 -8.44 -3.55 1.26
CA ASP A 16 -9.51 -2.70 1.76
C ASP A 16 -9.85 -3.00 3.23
N GLN A 17 -9.62 -4.24 3.68
CA GLN A 17 -9.72 -4.63 5.08
C GLN A 17 -8.61 -3.96 5.89
N TYR A 18 -8.98 -2.99 6.72
CA TYR A 18 -8.05 -2.27 7.59
C TYR A 18 -7.54 -3.14 8.74
N GLU A 19 -8.39 -4.06 9.23
CA GLU A 19 -8.16 -4.87 10.40
C GLU A 19 -8.63 -6.31 10.15
N ILE A 20 -7.84 -7.28 10.56
CA ILE A 20 -8.18 -8.71 10.51
C ILE A 20 -7.99 -9.27 11.92
N GLY A 21 -9.09 -9.72 12.52
CA GLY A 21 -9.07 -10.40 13.82
C GLY A 21 -8.48 -9.56 14.96
N GLY A 22 -8.84 -8.27 15.07
CA GLY A 22 -8.36 -7.42 16.17
C GLY A 22 -7.03 -6.71 15.89
N ARG A 23 -6.42 -6.92 14.71
CA ARG A 23 -5.07 -6.44 14.39
C ARG A 23 -5.03 -5.75 13.04
N LEU A 24 -4.25 -4.68 12.95
CA LEU A 24 -3.99 -3.97 11.71
C LEU A 24 -3.55 -4.95 10.63
N HIS A 25 -4.22 -4.92 9.50
CA HIS A 25 -3.88 -5.78 8.38
C HIS A 25 -2.53 -5.36 7.80
N THR A 26 -1.55 -6.24 7.91
CA THR A 26 -0.21 -6.04 7.36
C THR A 26 0.11 -7.05 6.28
N PHE A 27 0.68 -6.60 5.17
CA PHE A 27 1.00 -7.42 4.01
C PHE A 27 2.32 -6.97 3.36
N SER A 28 2.84 -7.77 2.44
CA SER A 28 4.02 -7.44 1.63
C SER A 28 3.63 -7.19 0.18
N LEU A 29 4.36 -6.29 -0.49
CA LEU A 29 4.12 -5.89 -1.87
C LEU A 29 5.42 -5.90 -2.68
N ASN A 30 5.35 -6.43 -3.88
CA ASN A 30 6.33 -6.15 -4.94
C ASN A 30 5.68 -5.28 -6.02
N TYR A 31 6.40 -4.28 -6.50
CA TYR A 31 5.91 -3.35 -7.50
C TYR A 31 7.03 -2.91 -8.44
N ILE A 32 6.65 -2.31 -9.57
CA ILE A 32 7.58 -1.68 -10.50
C ILE A 32 7.52 -0.17 -10.27
N LYS A 33 8.67 0.45 -10.02
CA LYS A 33 8.80 1.90 -9.91
C LYS A 33 8.63 2.54 -11.30
N THR A 34 8.38 3.84 -11.34
CA THR A 34 8.25 4.60 -12.60
C THR A 34 9.50 4.56 -13.47
N ASN A 35 10.67 4.33 -12.87
CA ASN A 35 11.94 4.15 -13.58
C ASN A 35 12.20 2.70 -14.03
N GLY A 36 11.20 1.82 -13.97
CA GLY A 36 11.30 0.41 -14.36
C GLY A 36 11.97 -0.52 -13.33
N GLN A 37 12.54 0.02 -12.25
CA GLN A 37 13.16 -0.80 -11.21
C GLN A 37 12.12 -1.51 -10.35
N LYS A 38 12.47 -2.70 -9.87
CA LYS A 38 11.64 -3.43 -8.89
C LYS A 38 11.75 -2.77 -7.52
N GLY A 39 10.60 -2.57 -6.88
CA GLY A 39 10.46 -2.17 -5.49
C GLY A 39 9.86 -3.30 -4.68
N PHE A 40 10.30 -3.41 -3.43
CA PHE A 40 9.77 -4.37 -2.46
C PHE A 40 9.50 -3.65 -1.14
N LYS A 41 8.36 -3.98 -0.53
CA LYS A 41 8.00 -3.57 0.82
C LYS A 41 7.48 -4.79 1.58
N GLU A 42 8.19 -5.15 2.63
CA GLU A 42 7.92 -6.38 3.38
C GLU A 42 6.72 -6.26 4.32
N ARG A 43 6.54 -5.10 4.97
CA ARG A 43 5.48 -4.89 5.96
C ARG A 43 4.80 -3.54 5.75
N VAL A 44 3.65 -3.56 5.10
CA VAL A 44 2.84 -2.37 4.83
C VAL A 44 1.42 -2.57 5.33
N ARG A 45 0.72 -1.46 5.58
CA ARG A 45 -0.70 -1.46 5.94
C ARG A 45 -1.45 -0.35 5.20
N LYS A 46 -2.76 -0.50 5.08
CA LYS A 46 -3.63 0.59 4.63
C LYS A 46 -3.59 1.74 5.63
N SER A 47 -3.51 2.97 5.13
CA SER A 47 -3.61 4.15 5.99
C SER A 47 -5.02 4.24 6.58
N GLY A 48 -5.12 4.28 7.92
CA GLY A 48 -6.38 4.09 8.64
C GLY A 48 -7.32 5.28 8.68
N ASN A 49 -6.81 6.49 8.48
CA ASN A 49 -7.56 7.73 8.33
C ASN A 49 -6.53 8.86 8.27
N TYR A 50 -6.41 9.54 7.13
CA TYR A 50 -5.52 10.71 7.00
C TYR A 50 -5.99 11.94 7.80
N SER A 51 -7.14 11.86 8.48
CA SER A 51 -7.68 12.92 9.31
C SER A 51 -7.04 13.02 10.70
N ASN A 52 -6.47 11.92 11.24
CA ASN A 52 -6.05 11.85 12.64
C ASN A 52 -4.64 11.27 12.83
N HIS A 53 -3.70 11.52 11.92
CA HIS A 53 -2.30 11.41 12.30
C HIS A 53 -1.90 12.72 13.01
N PRO A 54 -1.76 12.76 14.35
CA PRO A 54 -0.90 13.77 14.95
C PRO A 54 0.50 13.48 14.40
N THR A 55 1.05 14.45 13.68
CA THR A 55 2.48 14.51 13.37
C THR A 55 3.24 14.71 14.68
N GLU A 56 3.38 13.66 15.48
CA GLU A 56 4.42 13.61 16.50
C GLU A 56 5.69 13.09 15.84
N GLY A 57 6.64 14.00 15.58
CA GLY A 57 8.06 13.63 15.54
C GLY A 57 8.84 13.96 14.27
N THR A 58 8.24 14.24 13.11
CA THR A 58 9.01 14.62 11.91
C THR A 58 8.72 16.04 11.48
N LYS A 59 9.75 16.88 11.68
CA LYS A 59 9.86 18.28 11.28
C LYS A 59 9.22 18.55 9.92
N LYS A 60 8.42 19.63 9.92
CA LYS A 60 7.97 20.44 8.79
C LYS A 60 8.88 20.34 7.56
N GLU A 61 8.44 19.58 6.56
CA GLU A 61 8.61 19.97 5.15
C GLU A 61 7.24 19.85 4.47
N SER A 62 6.72 21.02 4.10
CA SER A 62 5.67 21.25 3.12
C SER A 62 4.49 20.29 3.13
N GLY A 63 3.42 20.73 3.81
CA GLY A 63 2.08 20.15 3.68
C GLY A 63 1.58 20.20 2.23
N ASN A 64 1.92 19.18 1.45
CA ASN A 64 1.05 18.77 0.37
C ASN A 64 -0.12 18.04 1.03
N LYS A 65 -1.22 18.77 1.20
CA LYS A 65 -2.52 18.19 1.51
C LYS A 65 -2.86 17.24 0.36
N PHE A 66 -2.41 15.99 0.45
CA PHE A 66 -2.75 14.92 -0.47
C PHE A 66 -4.22 14.51 -0.25
N ARG A 67 -5.14 15.43 -0.58
CA ARG A 67 -6.55 15.13 -0.85
C ARG A 67 -6.66 14.46 -2.23
N ILE A 68 -5.84 13.45 -2.51
CA ILE A 68 -6.01 12.66 -3.72
C ILE A 68 -7.22 11.79 -3.45
N ASN A 69 -8.29 12.01 -4.21
CA ASN A 69 -9.47 11.16 -4.23
C ASN A 69 -9.04 9.73 -4.58
N ILE A 70 -8.80 8.91 -3.54
CA ILE A 70 -8.16 7.58 -3.60
C ILE A 70 -8.92 6.64 -4.53
N LYS A 71 -10.26 6.79 -4.60
CA LYS A 71 -11.13 5.95 -5.43
C LYS A 71 -11.04 6.23 -6.94
N ASN A 72 -10.68 7.44 -7.38
CA ASN A 72 -10.72 7.78 -8.81
C ASN A 72 -9.40 7.56 -9.57
N ASN A 73 -8.25 7.50 -8.89
CA ASN A 73 -6.94 7.50 -9.56
C ASN A 73 -6.17 6.16 -9.54
N GLY A 74 -6.79 5.08 -9.04
CA GLY A 74 -6.13 3.76 -9.00
C GLY A 74 -4.83 3.76 -8.17
N LEU A 75 -4.82 4.49 -7.05
CA LEU A 75 -3.68 4.64 -6.15
C LEU A 75 -4.03 4.08 -4.77
N PHE A 76 -3.10 3.33 -4.18
CA PHE A 76 -3.13 2.95 -2.78
C PHE A 76 -2.33 3.93 -1.93
N MET A 77 -2.92 4.36 -0.82
CA MET A 77 -2.23 5.08 0.24
C MET A 77 -1.89 4.10 1.36
N LEU A 78 -0.61 3.80 1.49
CA LEU A 78 -0.09 2.78 2.40
C LEU A 78 0.89 3.42 3.38
N VAL A 79 1.10 2.75 4.50
CA VAL A 79 2.15 3.10 5.46
C VAL A 79 3.14 1.95 5.51
N ASP A 80 4.42 2.26 5.36
CA ASP A 80 5.49 1.29 5.61
C ASP A 80 5.69 1.16 7.12
N ASN A 81 5.40 -0.01 7.67
CA ASN A 81 5.50 -0.21 9.12
C ASN A 81 6.95 -0.20 9.62
N ARG A 82 7.94 -0.39 8.73
CA ARG A 82 9.36 -0.34 9.12
C ARG A 82 9.83 1.09 9.33
N THR A 83 9.37 2.03 8.51
CA THR A 83 9.80 3.44 8.56
C THR A 83 8.75 4.36 9.18
N GLY A 84 7.51 3.89 9.34
CA GLY A 84 6.35 4.70 9.71
C GLY A 84 5.92 5.69 8.61
N GLN A 85 6.59 5.70 7.46
CA GLN A 85 6.37 6.70 6.43
C GLN A 85 5.21 6.30 5.52
N PRO A 86 4.26 7.21 5.26
CA PRO A 86 3.25 6.99 4.25
C PRO A 86 3.84 7.05 2.85
N PHE A 87 3.26 6.29 1.93
CA PHE A 87 3.58 6.36 0.51
C PHE A 87 2.36 6.03 -0.36
N ALA A 88 2.37 6.56 -1.57
CA ALA A 88 1.36 6.28 -2.59
C ALA A 88 1.90 5.25 -3.60
N LEU A 89 1.08 4.29 -4.01
CA LEU A 89 1.45 3.27 -5.00
C LEU A 89 0.32 3.04 -6.00
N LYS A 90 0.63 3.09 -7.30
CA LYS A 90 -0.37 2.81 -8.35
C LYS A 90 -0.71 1.32 -8.36
N ILE A 91 -2.00 1.00 -8.42
CA ILE A 91 -2.50 -0.38 -8.49
C ILE A 91 -1.92 -1.10 -9.71
N SER A 92 -1.83 -0.42 -10.85
CA SER A 92 -1.26 -0.98 -12.09
C SER A 92 0.22 -1.34 -11.99
N LEU A 93 0.96 -0.79 -11.03
CA LEU A 93 2.37 -1.06 -10.82
C LEU A 93 2.62 -2.24 -9.87
N LEU A 94 1.58 -2.77 -9.25
CA LEU A 94 1.69 -3.94 -8.38
C LEU A 94 1.97 -5.19 -9.20
N THR A 95 2.90 -6.01 -8.71
CA THR A 95 3.28 -7.27 -9.36
C THR A 95 3.01 -8.47 -8.47
N HIS A 96 3.25 -8.35 -7.17
CA HIS A 96 3.01 -9.41 -6.20
C HIS A 96 2.40 -8.87 -4.92
N TYR A 97 1.56 -9.69 -4.31
CA TYR A 97 0.94 -9.48 -3.02
C TYR A 97 1.21 -10.70 -2.14
N ASN A 98 1.84 -10.52 -0.97
CA ASN A 98 2.23 -11.62 -0.08
C ASN A 98 3.00 -12.76 -0.80
N GLY A 99 3.87 -12.39 -1.74
CA GLY A 99 4.64 -13.34 -2.56
C GLY A 99 3.85 -13.99 -3.72
N GLN A 100 2.54 -13.81 -3.79
CA GLN A 100 1.70 -14.33 -4.88
C GLN A 100 1.69 -13.35 -6.06
N ARG A 101 1.82 -13.87 -7.28
CA ARG A 101 1.79 -13.03 -8.48
C ARG A 101 0.38 -12.54 -8.76
N ILE A 102 0.25 -11.24 -8.98
CA ILE A 102 -1.03 -10.61 -9.24
C ILE A 102 -1.38 -10.80 -10.71
N ARG A 103 -2.55 -11.36 -10.94
CA ARG A 103 -3.21 -11.39 -12.24
C ARG A 103 -4.05 -10.11 -12.35
N HIS A 104 -3.56 -9.18 -13.16
CA HIS A 104 -4.29 -7.99 -13.60
C HIS A 104 -5.48 -8.38 -14.46
#